data_AF-A0A1C4ZZ28-F1
#
_entry.id   AF-A0A1C4ZZ28-F1
#
_cell.length_a   1.000
_cell.length_b   1.000
_cell.length_c   1.000
_cell.angle_alpha   90.00
_cell.angle_beta   90.00
_cell.angle_gamma   90.00
#
_symmetry.space_group_name_H-M   'P 1'
#
loop_
_entity.id
_entity.type
_entity.pdbx_description
1 polymer ?
#
loop_
_entity_poly.entity_id
_entity_poly.type
_entity_poly.pdbx_seq_one_letter_code
_entity_poly.pdbx_strand_id
1 'polypeptide(L)' 'MIIGGAGDSRPADALRRLGARLGCEVTVVPDAGHHPWLEAPQRFAAVFRAAVDRQARRGG' A
#
# COMPACT_ATOMS: atom_id res chain seq x y z
N MET A 1 1.87 0.18 -7.83
CA MET A 1 1.88 -0.28 -6.43
C MET A 1 0.55 0.07 -5.81
N ILE A 2 0.05 -0.77 -4.91
CA ILE A 2 -1.17 -0.57 -4.13
C ILE A 2 -0.80 -0.49 -2.64
N ILE A 3 -1.35 0.49 -1.93
CA ILE A 3 -1.24 0.62 -0.47
C ILE A 3 -2.66 0.63 0.10
N GLY A 4 -2.95 -0.22 1.07
CA GLY A 4 -4.25 -0.26 1.77
C GLY A 4 -4.07 -0.47 3.27
N GLY A 5 -5.11 -0.24 4.06
CA GLY A 5 -5.10 -0.54 5.50
C GLY A 5 -5.59 -1.95 5.81
N ALA A 6 -5.07 -2.55 6.88
CA ALA A 6 -5.45 -3.89 7.34
C ALA A 6 -6.92 -3.99 7.81
N GLY A 7 -7.48 -2.90 8.32
CA GLY A 7 -8.86 -2.78 8.80
C GLY A 7 -9.84 -2.18 7.79
N ASP A 8 -9.44 -2.01 6.52
CA ASP A 8 -10.37 -1.59 5.46
C ASP A 8 -11.43 -2.67 5.27
N SER A 9 -12.70 -2.27 5.15
CA SER A 9 -13.81 -3.18 4.86
C SER A 9 -13.62 -3.91 3.53
N ARG A 10 -12.81 -3.34 2.63
CA ARG A 10 -12.28 -4.02 1.44
C ARG A 10 -11.13 -4.93 1.88
N PRO A 11 -11.30 -6.27 1.81
CA PRO A 11 -10.36 -7.20 2.42
C PRO A 11 -8.97 -7.13 1.78
N ALA A 12 -7.93 -7.24 2.60
CA ALA A 12 -6.53 -7.26 2.17
C ALA A 12 -6.24 -8.30 1.08
N ASP A 13 -6.94 -9.44 1.11
CA ASP A 13 -6.79 -10.49 0.10
C ASP A 13 -7.31 -10.07 -1.27
N ALA A 14 -8.33 -9.21 -1.34
CA ALA A 14 -8.76 -8.64 -2.62
C ALA A 14 -7.69 -7.72 -3.20
N LEU A 15 -7.03 -6.92 -2.36
CA LEU A 15 -5.89 -6.07 -2.78
C LEU A 15 -4.73 -6.92 -3.28
N ARG A 16 -4.38 -8.01 -2.59
CA ARG A 16 -3.32 -8.96 -3.02
C ARG A 16 -3.64 -9.59 -4.37
N ARG A 17 -4.87 -10.08 -4.56
CA ARG A 17 -5.32 -10.63 -5.85
C ARG A 17 -5.25 -9.59 -6.97
N LEU A 18 -5.65 -8.35 -6.69
CA LEU A 18 -5.56 -7.27 -7.66
C LEU A 18 -4.11 -6.96 -8.01
N GLY A 19 -3.22 -6.88 -7.01
CA GLY A 19 -1.79 -6.67 -7.22
C GLY A 19 -1.16 -7.72 -8.12
N ALA A 20 -1.46 -9.00 -7.87
CA ALA A 20 -1.01 -10.10 -8.72
C ALA A 20 -1.49 -9.94 -10.18
N ARG A 21 -2.76 -9.59 -10.38
CA ARG A 21 -3.34 -9.39 -11.71
C ARG A 21 -2.73 -8.19 -12.46
N LEU A 22 -2.33 -7.15 -11.73
CA LEU A 22 -1.71 -5.94 -12.29
C LEU A 22 -0.18 -6.01 -12.33
N GLY A 23 0.44 -7.10 -11.87
CA GLY A 23 1.90 -7.23 -11.78
C GLY A 23 2.54 -6.18 -10.88
N CYS A 24 1.85 -5.75 -9.82
CA CYS A 24 2.35 -4.69 -8.93
C CYS A 24 2.37 -5.10 -7.45
N GLU A 25 3.33 -4.52 -6.72
CA GLU A 25 3.47 -4.72 -5.28
C GLU A 25 2.25 -4.18 -4.51
N VAL A 26 1.87 -4.92 -3.46
CA VAL A 26 0.80 -4.55 -2.52
C VAL A 26 1.41 -4.46 -1.13
N THR A 27 1.18 -3.35 -0.44
CA THR A 27 1.55 -3.19 0.97
C THR A 27 0.31 -2.90 1.79
N VAL A 28 0.15 -3.63 2.89
CA VAL A 28 -0.96 -3.47 3.83
C VAL A 28 -0.41 -2.79 5.09
N VAL A 29 -0.94 -1.62 5.42
CA VAL A 29 -0.57 -0.85 6.61
C VAL A 29 -1.30 -1.42 7.82
N PRO A 30 -0.59 -1.92 8.85
CA PRO A 30 -1.23 -2.41 10.06
C PRO A 30 -1.89 -1.28 10.83
N ASP A 31 -2.95 -1.60 11.57
CA ASP A 31 -3.73 -0.68 12.41
C ASP A 31 -4.31 0.53 11.65
N ALA A 32 -4.69 0.33 10.38
CA ALA A 32 -5.31 1.37 9.56
C ALA A 32 -6.46 0.80 8.72
N GLY A 33 -7.49 1.58 8.49
CA GLY A 33 -8.68 1.27 7.69
C GLY A 33 -8.61 1.81 6.26
N HIS A 34 -9.70 2.43 5.81
CA HIS A 34 -9.89 2.86 4.42
C HIS A 34 -8.99 4.04 4.01
N HIS A 35 -8.59 4.86 4.97
CA HIS A 35 -7.80 6.07 4.78
C HIS A 35 -6.49 5.97 5.58
N PRO A 36 -5.57 5.07 5.23
CA PRO A 36 -4.36 4.83 6.02
C PRO A 36 -3.44 6.05 6.16
N TRP A 37 -3.55 7.04 5.26
CA TRP A 37 -2.85 8.32 5.37
C TRP A 37 -3.38 9.25 6.46
N LEU A 38 -4.65 9.11 6.86
CA LEU A 38 -5.25 9.83 8.01
C LEU A 38 -5.09 9.04 9.30
N GLU A 39 -5.25 7.71 9.22
CA GLU A 39 -5.34 6.83 10.39
C GLU A 39 -3.96 6.45 10.96
N ALA A 40 -2.97 6.26 10.09
CA ALA A 40 -1.60 5.92 10.47
C ALA A 40 -0.55 6.70 9.64
N PRO A 41 -0.54 8.05 9.71
CA PRO A 41 0.19 8.91 8.78
C PRO A 41 1.69 8.61 8.71
N GLN A 42 2.34 8.31 9.85
CA GLN A 42 3.78 8.00 9.87
C GLN A 42 4.07 6.66 9.19
N ARG A 43 3.25 5.63 9.44
CA ARG A 43 3.40 4.31 8.82
C ARG A 43 3.13 4.38 7.33
N PHE A 44 2.07 5.09 6.94
CA PHE A 44 1.74 5.33 5.54
C PHE A 44 2.87 6.09 4.83
N ALA A 45 3.40 7.18 5.43
CA ALA A 45 4.47 7.96 4.85
C ALA A 45 5.75 7.14 4.62
N ALA A 46 6.13 6.27 5.56
CA ALA A 46 7.27 5.39 5.41
C ALA A 46 7.09 4.42 4.23
N VAL A 47 5.94 3.76 4.14
CA VAL A 47 5.60 2.85 3.04
C VAL A 47 5.57 3.60 1.70
N PHE A 48 4.94 4.77 1.67
CA PHE A 48 4.79 5.58 0.46
C PHE A 48 6.13 6.07 -0.07
N ARG A 49 7.00 6.61 0.78
CA ARG A 49 8.36 7.04 0.38
C ARG A 49 9.16 5.87 -0.18
N ALA A 50 9.17 4.73 0.52
CA ALA A 50 9.86 3.54 0.04
C ALA A 50 9.34 3.06 -1.32
N ALA A 51 8.02 3.19 -1.57
CA ALA A 51 7.41 2.86 -2.85
C ALA A 51 7.88 3.79 -3.98
N VAL A 52 7.84 5.10 -3.74
CA VAL A 52 8.28 6.12 -4.71
C VAL A 52 9.76 5.92 -5.04
N ASP A 53 10.60 5.73 -4.04
CA ASP A 53 12.03 5.49 -4.22
C ASP A 53 12.31 4.25 -5.08
N ARG A 54 11.53 3.17 -4.90
CA ARG A 54 11.65 1.97 -5.75
C ARG A 54 11.27 2.26 -7.20
N GLN A 55 10.22 3.05 -7.44
CA GLN A 55 9.80 3.39 -8.80
C GLN A 55 10.81 4.31 -9.49
N ALA A 56 11.34 5.31 -8.78
CA ALA A 56 12.39 6.19 -9.31
C ALA A 56 13.62 5.40 -9.78
N ARG A 57 14.02 4.36 -9.02
CA ARG A 57 15.13 3.46 -9.39
C ARG A 57 14.82 2.51 -10.55
N ARG A 58 13.56 2.28 -10.90
CA ARG A 58 13.17 1.41 -12.04
C ARG A 58 13.05 2.17 -13.36
N GLY A 59 12.94 3.50 -13.30
CA GLY A 59 12.75 4.37 -14.47
C GLY A 59 14.00 5.11 -14.93
N GLY A 60 15.14 4.93 -14.25
CA GLY A 60 16.47 5.41 -14.67
C GLY A 60 17.36 4.24 -15.04
#